data_AF-A0A6J6NGC7-F1
#
_entry.id   AF-A0A6J6NGC7-F1
#
_cell.length_a   1.000
_cell.length_b   1.000
_cell.length_c   1.000
_cell.angle_alpha   90.00
_cell.angle_beta   90.00
_cell.angle_gamma   90.00
#
_symmetry.space_group_name_H-M   'P 1'
#
loop_
_entity.id
_entity.type
_entity.pdbx_description
1 polymer ?
#
loop_
_entity_poly.entity_id
_entity_poly.type
_entity_poly.pdbx_seq_one_letter_code
_entity_poly.pdbx_strand_id
1 'polypeptide(L)'
;MGIKQTQKIIGIDSFSLDLPPTAHILFLRYVDQPGVIGTVGHTLGQANINIAGMQVARSGAGGKALMALTVDSDVSDGLLATIKKETGAESVRAVVLVD
;
A
#
# COMPACT_ATOMS: atom_id res chain seq x y z
N MET A 1 -13.78 -18.64 25.59
CA MET A 1 -13.55 -18.01 24.27
C MET A 1 -12.29 -18.60 23.68
N GLY A 2 -12.37 -19.23 22.50
CA GLY A 2 -11.19 -19.78 21.82
C GLY A 2 -10.35 -18.67 21.18
N ILE A 3 -9.04 -18.88 21.10
CA ILE A 3 -8.10 -17.92 20.50
C ILE A 3 -8.33 -17.93 18.98
N LYS A 4 -8.78 -16.81 18.41
CA LYS A 4 -8.93 -16.68 16.95
C LYS A 4 -7.55 -16.50 16.33
N GLN A 5 -7.07 -17.52 15.63
CA GLN A 5 -5.82 -17.46 14.86
C GLN A 5 -6.10 -16.75 13.54
N THR A 6 -5.45 -15.61 13.30
CA THR A 6 -5.59 -14.82 12.07
C THR A 6 -4.21 -14.60 11.45
N GLN A 7 -4.08 -14.88 10.16
CA GLN A 7 -2.84 -14.59 9.42
C GLN A 7 -2.67 -13.07 9.25
N LYS A 8 -1.43 -12.60 9.38
CA LYS A 8 -1.06 -11.19 9.29
C LYS A 8 0.30 -11.05 8.62
N ILE A 9 0.43 -10.05 7.77
CA ILE A 9 1.71 -9.56 7.26
C ILE A 9 2.29 -8.63 8.31
N ILE A 10 3.34 -9.09 9.00
CA ILE A 10 3.94 -8.38 10.13
C ILE A 10 5.11 -7.46 9.76
N GLY A 11 5.62 -7.57 8.53
CA GLY A 11 6.70 -6.73 8.05
C GLY A 11 7.17 -7.07 6.65
N ILE A 12 7.80 -6.09 6.01
CA ILE A 12 8.44 -6.19 4.71
C ILE A 12 9.79 -5.47 4.81
N ASP A 13 10.86 -6.19 4.53
CA ASP A 13 12.24 -5.75 4.77
C ASP A 13 12.42 -5.24 6.21
N SER A 14 12.82 -3.97 6.38
CA SER A 14 13.01 -3.29 7.66
C SER A 14 11.77 -2.57 8.17
N PHE A 15 10.62 -2.68 7.49
CA PHE A 15 9.39 -2.00 7.85
C PHE A 15 8.43 -2.94 8.58
N SER A 16 8.07 -2.62 9.81
CA SER A 16 7.03 -3.33 10.57
C SER A 16 5.64 -2.93 10.10
N LEU A 17 4.77 -3.91 9.91
CA LEU A 17 3.39 -3.76 9.44
C LEU A 17 2.47 -4.67 10.28
N ASP A 18 1.16 -4.49 10.20
CA ASP A 18 0.16 -5.40 10.77
C ASP A 18 -1.05 -5.49 9.81
N LEU A 19 -0.81 -5.98 8.59
CA LEU A 19 -1.82 -5.99 7.55
C LEU A 19 -2.47 -7.38 7.44
N PRO A 20 -3.80 -7.51 7.43
CA PRO A 20 -4.42 -8.78 7.05
C PRO A 20 -4.11 -9.07 5.57
N PRO A 21 -3.83 -10.34 5.20
CA PRO A 21 -3.74 -10.72 3.79
C PRO A 21 -5.13 -10.59 3.16
N THR A 22 -5.23 -9.81 2.08
CA THR A 22 -6.45 -9.64 1.28
C THR A 22 -6.17 -9.95 -0.19
N ALA A 23 -7.20 -10.17 -0.99
CA ALA A 23 -7.07 -10.49 -2.40
C ALA A 23 -6.19 -9.48 -3.16
N HIS A 24 -6.42 -8.18 -2.97
CA HIS A 24 -5.67 -7.12 -3.65
C HIS A 24 -4.90 -6.27 -2.64
N ILE A 25 -3.57 -6.25 -2.77
CA ILE A 25 -2.67 -5.46 -1.92
C ILE A 25 -1.77 -4.61 -2.80
N LEU A 26 -1.67 -3.33 -2.50
CA LEU A 26 -0.79 -2.39 -3.18
C LEU A 26 0.32 -1.93 -2.23
N PHE A 27 1.57 -2.10 -2.66
CA PHE A 27 2.76 -1.67 -1.94
C PHE A 27 3.47 -0.52 -2.65
N LEU A 28 3.84 0.51 -1.89
CA LEU A 28 4.61 1.64 -2.39
C LEU A 28 5.81 1.91 -1.49
N ARG A 29 6.99 2.06 -2.09
CA ARG A 29 8.19 2.59 -1.40
C ARG A 29 8.51 3.98 -1.92
N TYR A 30 8.60 4.94 -1.01
CA TYR A 30 8.76 6.35 -1.35
C TYR A 30 9.54 7.10 -0.26
N VAL A 31 9.92 8.34 -0.54
CA VAL A 31 10.49 9.25 0.46
C VAL A 31 9.35 9.97 1.18
N ASP A 32 9.31 9.92 2.51
CA ASP A 32 8.24 10.51 3.33
C ASP A 32 8.20 12.04 3.20
N GLN A 33 7.39 12.54 2.28
CA GLN A 33 7.20 13.95 1.99
C GLN A 33 5.72 14.32 1.90
N PRO A 34 5.34 15.58 2.20
CA PRO A 34 3.96 16.02 2.11
C PRO A 34 3.35 15.76 0.73
N GLY A 35 2.08 15.32 0.72
CA GLY A 35 1.30 15.14 -0.50
C GLY A 35 1.25 13.70 -1.03
N VAL A 36 2.25 12.84 -0.76
CA VAL A 36 2.30 11.49 -1.37
C VAL A 36 1.06 10.66 -1.06
N ILE A 37 0.61 10.61 0.19
CA ILE A 37 -0.59 9.84 0.58
C ILE A 37 -1.84 10.39 -0.12
N GLY A 38 -1.95 11.72 -0.20
CA GLY A 38 -3.07 12.39 -0.87
C GLY A 38 -3.10 12.10 -2.36
N THR A 39 -1.95 12.12 -3.03
CA THR A 39 -1.81 11.75 -4.43
C THR A 39 -2.29 10.32 -4.66
N VAL A 40 -1.78 9.33 -3.89
CA VAL A 40 -2.20 7.93 -4.05
C VAL A 40 -3.71 7.77 -3.86
N GLY A 41 -4.27 8.35 -2.80
CA GLY A 41 -5.71 8.29 -2.54
C GLY A 41 -6.53 8.95 -3.64
N HIS A 42 -6.07 10.07 -4.20
CA HIS A 42 -6.72 10.74 -5.31
C HIS A 42 -6.69 9.90 -6.59
N THR A 43 -5.54 9.36 -6.96
CA THR A 43 -5.37 8.54 -8.17
C THR A 43 -6.24 7.27 -8.11
N LEU A 44 -6.30 6.59 -6.95
CA LEU A 44 -7.20 5.45 -6.74
C LEU A 44 -8.67 5.84 -6.78
N GLY A 45 -9.02 6.97 -6.15
CA GLY A 45 -10.39 7.50 -6.17
C GLY A 45 -10.87 7.87 -7.56
N GLN A 46 -10.02 8.45 -8.41
CA GLN A 46 -10.33 8.72 -9.82
C GLN A 46 -10.60 7.45 -10.62
N ALA A 47 -9.95 6.34 -10.25
CA ALA A 47 -10.19 5.02 -10.83
C ALA A 47 -11.38 4.29 -10.17
N ASN A 48 -12.08 4.93 -9.23
CA ASN A 48 -13.21 4.36 -8.48
C ASN A 48 -12.84 3.09 -7.69
N ILE A 49 -11.61 3.04 -7.16
CA ILE A 49 -11.09 1.94 -6.33
C ILE A 49 -11.13 2.37 -4.87
N ASN A 50 -11.77 1.56 -4.01
CA ASN A 50 -11.85 1.87 -2.59
C ASN A 50 -10.64 1.31 -1.82
N ILE A 51 -10.24 2.02 -0.76
CA ILE A 51 -9.18 1.57 0.15
C ILE A 51 -9.85 0.93 1.37
N ALA A 52 -9.74 -0.38 1.50
CA ALA A 52 -10.27 -1.13 2.64
C ALA A 52 -9.38 -1.00 3.88
N GLY A 53 -8.09 -0.73 3.69
CA GLY A 53 -7.13 -0.57 4.76
C GLY A 53 -5.83 0.06 4.26
N MET A 54 -5.18 0.82 5.13
CA MET A 54 -3.91 1.46 4.84
C MET A 54 -2.99 1.35 6.06
N GLN A 55 -1.75 0.97 5.81
CA GLN A 55 -0.68 1.11 6.77
C GLN A 55 0.52 1.79 6.15
N VAL A 56 1.17 2.63 6.96
CA VAL A 56 2.38 3.35 6.58
C VAL A 56 3.42 3.11 7.65
N ALA A 57 4.55 2.55 7.23
CA ALA A 57 5.72 2.37 8.06
C ALA A 57 6.83 3.28 7.51
N ARG A 58 7.42 4.11 8.37
CA ARG A 58 8.49 5.03 7.99
C ARG A 58 9.71 4.84 8.87
N SER A 59 10.90 4.93 8.29
CA SER A 59 12.15 4.84 9.05
C SER A 59 12.43 6.10 9.88
N GLY A 60 11.79 7.23 9.53
CA GLY A 60 11.93 8.54 10.19
C GLY A 60 11.33 9.64 9.31
N ALA A 61 11.17 10.84 9.86
CA ALA A 61 10.68 11.99 9.09
C ALA A 61 11.64 12.34 7.95
N GLY A 62 11.14 12.46 6.71
CA GLY A 62 11.96 12.70 5.51
C GLY A 62 12.78 11.49 5.04
N GLY A 63 12.64 10.34 5.71
CA GLY A 63 13.32 9.10 5.35
C GLY A 63 12.54 8.26 4.34
N LYS A 64 12.91 6.98 4.22
CA LYS A 64 12.14 6.02 3.42
C LYS A 64 10.85 5.63 4.16
N ALA A 65 9.79 5.43 3.39
CA ALA A 65 8.51 4.92 3.84
C ALA A 65 8.03 3.79 2.95
N LEU A 66 7.30 2.86 3.56
CA LEU A 66 6.54 1.81 2.93
C LEU A 66 5.07 2.04 3.25
N MET A 67 4.25 2.17 2.21
CA MET A 67 2.81 2.14 2.30
C MET A 67 2.30 0.79 1.79
N ALA A 68 1.40 0.18 2.57
CA ALA A 68 0.67 -1.01 2.22
C ALA A 68 -0.84 -0.68 2.25
N LEU A 69 -1.52 -0.95 1.15
CA LEU A 69 -2.94 -0.68 0.96
C LEU A 69 -3.64 -1.98 0.64
N THR A 70 -4.76 -2.24 1.30
CA THR A 70 -5.71 -3.24 0.83
C THR A 70 -6.80 -2.51 0.05
N VAL A 71 -7.11 -3.01 -1.15
CA VAL A 71 -8.12 -2.43 -2.03
C VAL A 71 -9.15 -3.49 -2.40
N ASP A 72 -10.31 -3.05 -2.86
CA ASP A 72 -11.44 -3.93 -3.18
C ASP A 72 -11.40 -4.51 -4.60
N SER A 73 -10.47 -4.04 -5.44
CA SER A 73 -10.42 -4.37 -6.86
C SER A 73 -8.99 -4.37 -7.39
N ASP A 74 -8.78 -5.02 -8.54
CA ASP A 74 -7.48 -5.05 -9.21
C ASP A 74 -7.02 -3.67 -9.67
N VAL A 75 -5.73 -3.41 -9.46
CA VAL A 75 -5.08 -2.16 -9.86
C VAL A 75 -4.31 -2.41 -11.15
N SER A 76 -4.77 -1.80 -12.25
CA SER A 76 -4.13 -1.96 -13.56
C SER A 76 -2.69 -1.44 -13.59
N ASP A 77 -1.84 -2.04 -14.45
CA ASP A 77 -0.45 -1.60 -14.64
C ASP A 77 -0.33 -0.12 -15.03
N GLY A 78 -1.28 0.38 -15.82
CA GLY A 78 -1.35 1.80 -16.20
C GLY A 78 -1.56 2.70 -14.97
N LEU A 79 -2.43 2.28 -14.05
CA LEU A 79 -2.67 3.01 -12.80
C LEU A 79 -1.46 2.95 -11.87
N LEU A 80 -0.79 1.80 -11.76
CA LEU A 80 0.47 1.66 -11.01
C LEU A 80 1.56 2.59 -11.55
N ALA A 81 1.68 2.69 -12.88
CA ALA A 81 2.63 3.58 -13.53
C ALA A 81 2.30 5.07 -13.27
N THR A 82 1.03 5.45 -13.32
CA THR A 82 0.57 6.80 -12.96
C THR A 82 0.91 7.13 -11.51
N ILE A 83 0.54 6.25 -10.56
CA ILE A 83 0.86 6.43 -9.14
C ILE A 83 2.37 6.61 -8.95
N LYS A 84 3.19 5.72 -9.53
CA LYS A 84 4.65 5.82 -9.42
C LYS A 84 5.18 7.16 -9.92
N LYS A 85 4.66 7.65 -11.05
CA LYS A 85 5.06 8.91 -11.66
C LYS A 85 4.66 10.10 -10.80
N GLU A 86 3.42 10.13 -10.32
CA GLU A 86 2.89 11.28 -9.56
C GLU A 86 3.47 11.37 -8.16
N THR A 87 3.77 10.24 -7.51
CA THR A 87 4.34 10.23 -6.17
C THR A 87 5.87 10.30 -6.14
N GLY A 88 6.53 10.09 -7.29
CA GLY A 88 7.98 9.92 -7.36
C GLY A 88 8.49 8.70 -6.59
N ALA A 89 7.64 7.67 -6.44
CA ALA A 89 7.97 6.49 -5.65
C ALA A 89 9.11 5.68 -6.29
N GLU A 90 9.98 5.13 -5.44
CA GLU A 90 11.03 4.18 -5.83
C GLU A 90 10.39 2.93 -6.47
N SER A 91 9.31 2.43 -5.87
CA SER A 91 8.55 1.29 -6.40
C SER A 91 7.07 1.37 -6.03
N VAL A 92 6.24 0.82 -6.93
CA VAL A 92 4.79 0.65 -6.77
C VAL A 92 4.45 -0.73 -7.34
N ARG A 93 3.81 -1.60 -6.54
CA ARG A 93 3.51 -2.98 -6.90
C ARG A 93 2.15 -3.41 -6.38
N ALA A 94 1.30 -3.90 -7.27
CA ALA A 94 0.13 -4.66 -6.89
C ALA A 94 0.52 -6.14 -6.69
N VAL A 95 -0.07 -6.76 -5.67
CA VAL A 95 0.01 -8.19 -5.38
C VAL A 95 -1.41 -8.69 -5.29
N VAL A 96 -1.71 -9.73 -6.09
CA VAL A 96 -2.95 -10.47 -5.99
C VAL A 96 -2.65 -11.77 -5.25
N LEU A 97 -3.22 -11.93 -4.06
CA LEU A 97 -3.12 -13.19 -3.32
C LEU A 97 -4.11 -14.17 -3.93
N VAL A 98 -3.57 -15.29 -4.42
CA VAL A 98 -4.34 -16.46 -4.84
C VAL A 98 -4.37 -17.45 -3.68
N ASP A 99 -5.52 -18.07 -3.46
CA ASP A 99 -5.71 -19.11 -2.45
C ASP A 99 -4.85 -20.37 -2.72
#